data_AF-A0A970U217-F1
#
_entry.id   AF-A0A970U217-F1
#
_cell.length_a   1.000
_cell.length_b   1.000
_cell.length_c   1.000
_cell.angle_alpha   90.00
_cell.angle_beta   90.00
_cell.angle_gamma   90.00
#
_symmetry.space_group_name_H-M   'P 1'
#
loop_
_entity.id
_entity.type
_entity.pdbx_description
1 polymer ?
#
loop_
_entity_poly.entity_id
_entity_poly.type
_entity_poly.pdbx_seq_one_letter_code
_entity_poly.pdbx_strand_id
1 'polypeptide(L)'
;MNKTVIIIGGGIGGLFSACLLCKEGYKPIIMEQHGKIGGGLHCFERYGELFESGIHFVSGFEEKGPLRKLFSYLNLLDKIHLKTLDKHGFDIIQIGSEKFNIGIGKENFIRIFSKSFPEESQHIREYIDVLYTICDHIPLFNLQPISDVNYLTEDALIPVGQFINKYIKDEKLQKILAWNNPLYGGNEEQTPVYIHAIITKFYIEGASRFIGGSQHVADAMATMIIHMGGEIHLNKEIVNIEVDNKKITKVIAKDGSEYKADYYISDIHPSLLMDLIHTENIQKAYRERLKQLKNTHSSFLVYVKFKPNHFPYLNHNYYYYNNYDMIWNTINYHLDDFPSGFILMTSPSKNQGKYANKAIVHCIMRYENFQQWENTYIGKRGLAYESFKKEIENKIIDKVNEVFPNFEASIDKVFSGSPLTIRDYLRSKDGSLYGYKKIYETIFQTRILPRTKIENLFLTGQNINLHGILGVPLSAIITVGIIIGDVNYLINKINNNQ
;
A
#
# COMPACT_ATOMS: atom_id res chain seq x y z
N MET A 1 14.95 -24.72 -22.89
CA MET A 1 13.88 -23.73 -23.14
C MET A 1 13.67 -22.94 -21.86
N ASN A 2 13.51 -21.61 -21.94
CA ASN A 2 13.17 -20.80 -20.77
C ASN A 2 11.79 -21.22 -20.27
N LYS A 3 11.64 -21.45 -18.96
CA LYS A 3 10.35 -21.77 -18.38
C LYS A 3 9.42 -20.56 -18.46
N THR A 4 8.17 -20.79 -18.80
CA THR A 4 7.12 -19.78 -18.92
C THR A 4 6.37 -19.62 -17.61
N VAL A 5 6.01 -18.38 -17.27
CA VAL A 5 5.27 -18.08 -16.04
C VAL A 5 4.12 -17.13 -16.37
N ILE A 6 2.88 -17.56 -16.18
CA ILE A 6 1.73 -16.65 -16.28
C ILE A 6 1.51 -15.95 -14.95
N ILE A 7 1.39 -14.63 -14.97
CA ILE A 7 1.18 -13.78 -13.80
C ILE A 7 -0.19 -13.12 -13.94
N ILE A 8 -1.12 -13.45 -13.05
CA ILE A 8 -2.50 -12.94 -13.05
C ILE A 8 -2.53 -11.66 -12.21
N GLY A 9 -2.65 -10.51 -12.87
CA GLY A 9 -2.60 -9.17 -12.28
C GLY A 9 -1.28 -8.44 -12.58
N GLY A 10 -1.38 -7.24 -13.13
CA GLY A 10 -0.27 -6.33 -13.41
C GLY A 10 -0.06 -5.29 -12.30
N GLY A 11 -0.33 -5.67 -11.05
CA GLY A 11 -0.04 -4.87 -9.86
C GLY A 11 1.45 -4.86 -9.51
N ILE A 12 1.78 -4.23 -8.39
CA ILE A 12 3.17 -4.13 -7.89
C ILE A 12 3.77 -5.52 -7.74
N GLY A 13 3.04 -6.48 -7.16
CA GLY A 13 3.56 -7.82 -6.91
C GLY A 13 3.85 -8.56 -8.21
N GLY A 14 2.94 -8.48 -9.18
CA GLY A 14 3.10 -9.07 -10.50
C GLY A 14 4.26 -8.49 -11.28
N LEU A 15 4.41 -7.15 -11.28
CA LEU A 15 5.52 -6.46 -11.94
C LEU A 15 6.87 -6.84 -11.32
N PHE A 16 7.00 -6.83 -10.00
CA PHE A 16 8.24 -7.22 -9.34
C PHE A 16 8.56 -8.70 -9.56
N SER A 17 7.57 -9.58 -9.46
CA SER A 17 7.75 -11.00 -9.77
C SER A 17 8.23 -11.21 -11.21
N ALA A 18 7.66 -10.51 -12.19
CA ALA A 18 8.08 -10.58 -13.58
C ALA A 18 9.52 -10.10 -13.79
N CYS A 19 9.89 -8.93 -13.26
CA CYS A 19 11.25 -8.39 -13.38
C CYS A 19 12.31 -9.34 -12.75
N LEU A 20 12.02 -9.90 -11.58
CA LEU A 20 12.90 -10.87 -10.91
C LEU A 20 13.02 -12.16 -11.72
N LEU A 21 11.90 -12.70 -12.23
CA LEU A 21 11.89 -13.89 -13.10
C LEU A 21 12.69 -13.68 -14.39
N CYS A 22 12.61 -12.51 -15.02
CA CYS A 22 13.44 -12.18 -16.18
C CYS A 22 14.93 -12.25 -15.85
N LYS A 23 15.37 -11.74 -14.69
CA LYS A 23 16.78 -11.83 -14.24
C LYS A 23 17.26 -13.26 -14.00
N GLU A 24 16.33 -14.18 -13.77
CA GLU A 24 16.59 -15.61 -13.58
C GLU A 24 16.31 -16.47 -14.83
N GLY A 25 16.13 -15.85 -16.00
CA GLY A 25 16.00 -16.54 -17.29
C GLY A 25 14.63 -17.17 -17.57
N TYR A 26 13.60 -16.77 -16.83
CA TYR A 26 12.21 -17.15 -17.10
C TYR A 26 11.56 -16.21 -18.12
N LYS A 27 10.49 -16.66 -18.76
CA LYS A 27 9.65 -15.85 -19.65
C LYS A 27 8.30 -15.54 -18.97
N PRO A 28 8.16 -14.40 -18.26
CA PRO A 28 6.90 -14.04 -17.63
C PRO A 28 5.90 -13.48 -18.64
N ILE A 29 4.61 -13.75 -18.42
CA ILE A 29 3.47 -13.26 -19.19
C ILE A 29 2.47 -12.67 -18.21
N ILE A 30 2.36 -11.34 -18.16
CA ILE A 30 1.40 -10.65 -17.29
C ILE A 30 0.04 -10.57 -17.98
N MET A 31 -1.01 -10.95 -17.25
CA MET A 31 -2.41 -10.86 -17.66
C MET A 31 -3.09 -9.79 -16.80
N GLU A 32 -3.27 -8.59 -17.34
CA GLU A 32 -3.85 -7.44 -16.66
C GLU A 32 -5.27 -7.18 -17.16
N GLN A 33 -6.24 -7.13 -16.25
CA GLN A 33 -7.65 -6.95 -16.59
C GLN A 33 -7.95 -5.54 -17.13
N HIS A 34 -7.18 -4.53 -16.73
CA HIS A 34 -7.37 -3.14 -17.12
C HIS A 34 -6.56 -2.78 -18.37
N GLY A 35 -6.88 -1.62 -18.94
CA GLY A 35 -6.11 -1.03 -20.03
C GLY A 35 -4.76 -0.45 -19.61
N LYS A 36 -4.36 -0.61 -18.34
CA LYS A 36 -3.10 -0.09 -17.80
C LYS A 36 -2.60 -0.95 -16.64
N ILE A 37 -1.29 -1.13 -16.56
CA ILE A 37 -0.59 -1.79 -15.45
C ILE A 37 -0.27 -0.80 -14.31
N GLY A 38 0.11 -1.37 -13.17
CA GLY A 38 0.67 -0.68 -12.01
C GLY A 38 -0.12 -0.93 -10.73
N GLY A 39 -1.39 -1.34 -10.82
CA GLY A 39 -2.26 -1.49 -9.66
C GLY A 39 -2.27 -0.21 -8.81
N GLY A 40 -1.77 -0.27 -7.58
CA GLY A 40 -1.64 0.91 -6.70
C GLY A 40 -0.65 2.00 -7.17
N LEU A 41 0.23 1.70 -8.14
CA LEU A 41 1.11 2.68 -8.81
C LEU A 41 0.42 3.42 -9.97
N HIS A 42 -0.82 3.05 -10.30
CA HIS A 42 -1.53 3.64 -11.41
C HIS A 42 -1.75 5.15 -11.17
N CYS A 43 -1.49 5.95 -12.19
CA CYS A 43 -1.97 7.33 -12.27
C CYS A 43 -3.00 7.51 -13.41
N PHE A 44 -4.03 8.32 -13.18
CA PHE A 44 -5.03 8.66 -14.19
C PHE A 44 -5.02 10.16 -14.49
N GLU A 45 -5.35 10.54 -15.72
CA GLU A 45 -5.43 11.94 -16.12
C GLU A 45 -6.88 12.44 -16.03
N ARG A 46 -7.08 13.60 -15.41
CA ARG A 46 -8.37 14.29 -15.40
C ARG A 46 -8.18 15.80 -15.31
N TYR A 47 -8.95 16.55 -16.07
CA TYR A 47 -8.89 18.02 -16.12
C TYR A 47 -7.51 18.59 -16.50
N GLY A 48 -6.71 17.82 -17.25
CA GLY A 48 -5.33 18.15 -17.62
C GLY A 48 -4.29 17.90 -16.52
N GLU A 49 -4.68 17.23 -15.43
CA GLU A 49 -3.79 16.88 -14.32
C GLU A 49 -3.70 15.36 -14.15
N LEU A 50 -2.50 14.87 -13.83
CA LEU A 50 -2.24 13.46 -13.56
C LEU A 50 -2.37 13.16 -12.06
N PHE A 51 -3.28 12.32 -11.61
CA PHE A 51 -3.47 11.99 -10.20
C PHE A 51 -3.02 10.56 -9.88
N GLU A 52 -2.33 10.38 -8.77
CA GLU A 52 -2.04 9.06 -8.22
C GLU A 52 -3.31 8.39 -7.66
N SER A 53 -3.57 7.13 -8.01
CA SER A 53 -4.76 6.42 -7.53
C SER A 53 -4.59 5.71 -6.18
N GLY A 54 -3.34 5.51 -5.71
CA GLY A 54 -3.07 4.75 -4.48
C GLY A 54 -1.79 5.16 -3.74
N ILE A 55 -0.61 5.05 -4.38
CA ILE A 55 0.64 5.43 -3.72
C ILE A 55 0.88 6.94 -3.89
N HIS A 56 0.84 7.66 -2.77
CA HIS A 56 0.98 9.12 -2.74
C HIS A 56 2.37 9.60 -2.28
N PHE A 57 3.07 8.81 -1.48
CA PHE A 57 4.47 9.02 -1.08
C PHE A 57 5.13 7.68 -0.69
N VAL A 58 6.45 7.67 -0.59
CA VAL A 58 7.26 6.45 -0.45
C VAL A 58 8.53 6.72 0.35
N SER A 59 9.07 5.66 0.96
CA SER A 59 10.39 5.61 1.58
C SER A 59 11.20 4.43 1.01
N GLY A 60 12.38 4.15 1.53
CA GLY A 60 13.21 3.01 1.17
C GLY A 60 14.14 3.27 0.00
N PHE A 61 14.21 4.50 -0.51
CA PHE A 61 15.12 4.92 -1.58
C PHE A 61 16.40 5.62 -1.07
N GLU A 62 16.53 5.74 0.24
CA GLU A 62 17.68 6.24 0.96
C GLU A 62 18.88 5.31 0.75
N GLU A 63 20.10 5.76 1.08
CA GLU A 63 21.37 5.10 0.72
C GLU A 63 21.40 3.58 1.03
N LYS A 64 20.79 3.16 2.15
CA LYS A 64 20.71 1.75 2.57
C LYS A 64 19.30 1.16 2.47
N GLY A 65 18.36 1.90 1.90
CA GLY A 65 16.95 1.53 1.83
C GLY A 65 16.71 0.28 0.98
N PRO A 66 15.74 -0.59 1.36
CA PRO A 66 15.48 -1.85 0.67
C PRO A 66 14.99 -1.64 -0.77
N LEU A 67 14.21 -0.58 -1.04
CA LEU A 67 13.76 -0.29 -2.40
C LEU A 67 14.93 0.21 -3.26
N ARG A 68 15.83 1.04 -2.74
CA ARG A 68 17.03 1.46 -3.46
C ARG A 68 17.82 0.26 -3.95
N LYS A 69 18.14 -0.69 -3.05
CA LYS A 69 18.86 -1.93 -3.40
C LYS A 69 18.13 -2.74 -4.48
N LEU A 70 16.82 -2.90 -4.33
CA LEU A 70 16.01 -3.67 -5.27
C LEU A 70 15.96 -3.02 -6.66
N PHE A 71 15.72 -1.70 -6.73
CA PHE A 71 15.71 -0.95 -7.98
C PHE A 71 17.10 -0.87 -8.63
N SER A 72 18.19 -0.79 -7.84
CA SER A 72 19.55 -0.94 -8.35
C SER A 72 19.76 -2.32 -8.97
N TYR A 73 19.38 -3.39 -8.26
CA TYR A 73 19.51 -4.76 -8.77
C TYR A 73 18.76 -4.98 -10.10
N LEU A 74 17.61 -4.35 -10.25
CA LEU A 74 16.81 -4.38 -11.48
C LEU A 74 17.32 -3.42 -12.57
N ASN A 75 18.34 -2.60 -12.32
CA ASN A 75 18.83 -1.53 -13.20
C ASN A 75 17.74 -0.50 -13.56
N LEU A 76 16.92 -0.14 -12.57
CA LEU A 76 15.79 0.79 -12.73
C LEU A 76 15.94 2.08 -11.91
N LEU A 77 16.97 2.18 -11.07
CA LEU A 77 17.11 3.31 -10.13
C LEU A 77 17.18 4.67 -10.84
N ASP A 78 17.81 4.74 -12.02
CA ASP A 78 17.91 5.96 -12.84
C ASP A 78 16.57 6.41 -13.43
N LYS A 79 15.56 5.53 -13.45
CA LYS A 79 14.21 5.81 -13.94
C LYS A 79 13.28 6.37 -12.86
N ILE A 80 13.73 6.39 -11.61
CA ILE A 80 12.91 6.79 -10.47
C ILE A 80 13.23 8.23 -10.09
N HIS A 81 12.26 9.11 -10.24
CA HIS A 81 12.42 10.53 -9.94
C HIS A 81 11.64 10.89 -8.67
N LEU A 82 12.37 11.28 -7.63
CA LEU A 82 11.82 11.53 -6.31
C LEU A 82 12.10 12.96 -5.86
N LYS A 83 11.13 13.53 -5.15
CA LYS A 83 11.29 14.74 -4.35
C LYS A 83 11.16 14.37 -2.89
N THR A 84 12.25 14.51 -2.14
CA THR A 84 12.26 14.32 -0.70
C THR A 84 11.41 15.39 -0.01
N LEU A 85 10.60 14.95 0.95
CA LEU A 85 9.76 15.82 1.77
C LEU A 85 10.59 16.55 2.83
N ASP A 86 9.98 17.52 3.50
CA ASP A 86 10.68 18.40 4.44
C ASP A 86 11.30 17.63 5.62
N LYS A 87 12.62 17.71 5.76
CA LYS A 87 13.38 16.92 6.75
C LYS A 87 12.87 17.06 8.19
N HIS A 88 12.36 18.23 8.60
CA HIS A 88 11.93 18.51 9.97
C HIS A 88 10.42 18.48 10.18
N GLY A 89 9.66 18.04 9.18
CA GLY A 89 8.20 18.02 9.20
C GLY A 89 7.68 17.45 7.90
N PHE A 90 8.10 16.23 7.54
CA PHE A 90 7.63 15.59 6.31
C PHE A 90 6.15 15.22 6.43
N ASP A 91 5.71 15.02 7.68
CA ASP A 91 4.32 14.99 8.08
C ASP A 91 4.06 16.03 9.17
N ILE A 92 2.95 16.75 9.01
CA ILE A 92 2.42 17.67 10.01
C ILE A 92 1.08 17.10 10.47
N ILE A 93 0.94 16.92 11.77
CA ILE A 93 -0.26 16.40 12.41
C ILE A 93 -0.95 17.56 13.12
N GLN A 94 -2.17 17.87 12.73
CA GLN A 94 -3.03 18.82 13.43
C GLN A 94 -4.15 18.09 14.15
N ILE A 95 -4.31 18.41 15.44
CA ILE A 95 -5.40 17.91 16.29
C ILE A 95 -5.98 19.12 17.01
N GLY A 96 -7.21 19.51 16.66
CA GLY A 96 -7.74 20.81 17.10
C GLY A 96 -6.82 21.97 16.69
N SER A 97 -6.30 22.71 17.66
CA SER A 97 -5.33 23.81 17.45
C SER A 97 -3.87 23.37 17.58
N GLU A 98 -3.60 22.18 18.11
CA GLU A 98 -2.23 21.69 18.34
C GLU A 98 -1.64 21.14 17.03
N LYS A 99 -0.33 21.34 16.84
CA LYS A 99 0.40 20.84 15.67
C LYS A 99 1.70 20.16 16.09
N PHE A 100 1.95 19.00 15.51
CA PHE A 100 3.14 18.19 15.73
C PHE A 100 3.80 17.86 14.40
N ASN A 101 5.13 17.85 14.38
CA ASN A 101 5.90 17.54 13.19
C ASN A 101 6.54 16.15 13.33
N ILE A 102 6.61 15.42 12.22
CA ILE A 102 7.41 14.19 12.13
C ILE A 102 8.64 14.50 11.27
N GLY A 103 9.83 14.23 11.82
CA GLY A 103 11.09 14.46 11.14
C GLY A 103 11.66 13.19 10.52
N ILE A 104 12.37 13.37 9.40
CA ILE A 104 13.17 12.31 8.77
C ILE A 104 14.42 12.07 9.64
N GLY A 105 14.67 10.80 9.95
CA GLY A 105 15.79 10.26 10.70
C GLY A 105 15.48 10.08 12.19
N LYS A 106 15.89 8.93 12.74
CA LYS A 106 15.70 8.52 14.14
C LYS A 106 16.00 9.63 15.16
N GLU A 107 17.20 10.21 15.12
CA GLU A 107 17.60 11.24 16.10
C GLU A 107 16.82 12.55 15.93
N ASN A 108 16.39 12.87 14.70
CA ASN A 108 15.57 14.04 14.45
C ASN A 108 14.13 13.82 14.96
N PHE A 109 13.58 12.62 14.79
CA PHE A 109 12.31 12.21 15.37
C PHE A 109 12.33 12.35 16.90
N ILE A 110 13.33 11.77 17.58
CA ILE A 110 13.51 11.89 19.03
C ILE A 110 13.55 13.36 19.42
N ARG A 111 14.44 14.15 18.80
CA ARG A 111 14.62 15.57 19.11
C ARG A 111 13.33 16.39 18.98
N ILE A 112 12.53 16.17 17.94
CA ILE A 112 11.29 16.91 17.70
C ILE A 112 10.25 16.56 18.76
N PHE A 113 10.07 15.28 19.07
CA PHE A 113 9.12 14.85 20.10
C PHE A 113 9.56 15.25 21.50
N SER A 114 10.83 15.07 21.86
CA SER A 114 11.38 15.52 23.14
C SER A 114 11.23 17.03 23.36
N LYS A 115 11.26 17.84 22.29
CA LYS A 115 10.98 19.28 22.41
C LYS A 115 9.52 19.57 22.76
N SER A 116 8.59 18.74 22.26
CA SER A 116 7.15 18.90 22.48
C SER A 116 6.68 18.25 23.79
N PHE A 117 7.39 17.21 24.24
CA PHE A 117 7.13 16.42 25.44
C PHE A 117 8.44 16.24 26.24
N PRO A 118 8.94 17.29 26.92
CA PRO A 118 10.24 17.26 27.58
C PRO A 118 10.33 16.18 28.66
N GLU A 119 9.27 15.97 29.44
CA GLU A 119 9.19 14.95 30.49
C GLU A 119 9.24 13.50 29.94
N GLU A 120 8.95 13.31 28.65
CA GLU A 120 8.97 12.00 27.98
C GLU A 120 10.28 11.74 27.24
N SER A 121 11.28 12.63 27.32
CA SER A 121 12.47 12.57 26.46
C SER A 121 13.22 11.24 26.52
N GLN A 122 13.38 10.68 27.73
CA GLN A 122 14.01 9.38 27.92
C GLN A 122 13.12 8.24 27.38
N HIS A 123 11.83 8.25 27.70
CA HIS A 123 10.88 7.24 27.26
C HIS A 123 10.71 7.21 25.73
N ILE A 124 10.73 8.37 25.06
CA ILE A 124 10.71 8.47 23.58
C ILE A 124 11.91 7.76 22.97
N ARG A 125 13.10 7.97 23.55
CA ARG A 125 14.33 7.31 23.10
C ARG A 125 14.23 5.80 23.30
N GLU A 126 13.83 5.35 24.48
CA GLU A 126 13.68 3.91 24.77
C GLU A 126 12.66 3.25 23.83
N TYR A 127 11.50 3.88 23.63
CA TYR A 127 10.46 3.42 22.69
C TYR A 127 11.03 3.25 21.27
N ILE A 128 11.71 4.28 20.74
CA ILE A 128 12.19 4.24 19.36
C ILE A 128 13.37 3.27 19.19
N ASP A 129 14.22 3.13 20.21
CA ASP A 129 15.34 2.17 20.21
C ASP A 129 14.81 0.73 20.14
N VAL A 130 13.78 0.41 20.93
CA VAL A 130 13.15 -0.91 20.89
C VAL A 130 12.40 -1.13 19.58
N LEU A 131 11.67 -0.14 19.07
CA LEU A 131 10.99 -0.21 17.78
C LEU A 131 11.96 -0.51 16.64
N TYR A 132 13.13 0.15 16.64
CA TYR A 132 14.19 -0.10 15.66
C TYR A 132 14.77 -1.51 15.81
N THR A 133 15.03 -1.94 17.05
CA THR A 133 15.53 -3.28 17.36
C THR A 133 14.58 -4.35 16.82
N ILE A 134 13.27 -4.21 17.03
CA ILE A 134 12.27 -5.13 16.46
C ILE A 134 12.42 -5.22 14.94
N CYS A 135 12.56 -4.10 14.25
CA CYS A 135 12.71 -4.09 12.80
C CYS A 135 14.05 -4.66 12.32
N ASP A 136 15.14 -4.44 13.06
CA ASP A 136 16.47 -4.96 12.72
C ASP A 136 16.52 -6.49 12.78
N HIS A 137 15.69 -7.11 13.64
CA HIS A 137 15.56 -8.57 13.72
C HIS A 137 14.73 -9.18 12.60
N ILE A 138 14.03 -8.40 11.77
CA ILE A 138 13.19 -8.91 10.68
C ILE A 138 14.04 -9.05 9.41
N PRO A 139 14.48 -10.27 9.01
CA PRO A 139 15.52 -10.41 7.99
C PRO A 139 15.07 -9.84 6.64
N LEU A 140 13.85 -10.16 6.22
CA LEU A 140 13.34 -9.74 4.91
C LEU A 140 13.15 -8.21 4.80
N PHE A 141 12.83 -7.53 5.91
CA PHE A 141 12.73 -6.06 5.92
C PHE A 141 14.09 -5.42 5.61
N ASN A 142 15.17 -6.02 6.10
CA ASN A 142 16.55 -5.56 5.89
C ASN A 142 17.23 -6.22 4.67
N LEU A 143 16.48 -7.01 3.88
CA LEU A 143 17.01 -7.86 2.81
C LEU A 143 18.18 -8.74 3.28
N GLN A 144 18.08 -9.35 4.45
CA GLN A 144 19.05 -10.31 4.96
C GLN A 144 18.57 -11.75 4.72
N PRO A 145 19.51 -12.71 4.55
CA PRO A 145 19.17 -14.13 4.44
C PRO A 145 18.29 -14.58 5.60
N ILE A 146 17.24 -15.35 5.27
CA ILE A 146 16.32 -15.93 6.23
C ILE A 146 16.96 -17.22 6.75
N SER A 147 17.43 -17.20 8.00
CA SER A 147 18.05 -18.34 8.68
C SER A 147 17.12 -18.99 9.72
N ASP A 148 16.29 -18.19 10.39
CA ASP A 148 15.29 -18.63 11.36
C ASP A 148 13.88 -18.22 10.91
N VAL A 149 12.89 -19.06 11.18
CA VAL A 149 11.47 -18.80 10.94
C VAL A 149 10.79 -18.05 12.10
N ASN A 150 11.42 -17.99 13.28
CA ASN A 150 10.92 -17.37 14.51
C ASN A 150 11.68 -16.07 14.87
N TYR A 151 11.90 -15.20 13.88
CA TYR A 151 12.63 -13.94 14.06
C TYR A 151 11.84 -12.83 14.77
N LEU A 152 10.56 -13.05 15.09
CA LEU A 152 9.74 -12.07 15.80
C LEU A 152 9.85 -12.30 17.30
N THR A 153 10.23 -11.26 18.04
CA THR A 153 10.28 -11.26 19.51
C THR A 153 8.87 -11.25 20.12
N GLU A 154 8.74 -11.59 21.40
CA GLU A 154 7.45 -11.51 22.11
C GLU A 154 6.86 -10.10 22.06
N ASP A 155 7.68 -9.07 22.30
CA ASP A 155 7.28 -7.66 22.17
C ASP A 155 6.80 -7.30 20.75
N ALA A 156 7.23 -8.02 19.71
CA ALA A 156 6.78 -7.79 18.33
C ALA A 156 5.36 -8.35 18.06
N LEU A 157 4.87 -9.24 18.93
CA LEU A 157 3.63 -10.01 18.74
C LEU A 157 2.47 -9.55 19.65
N ILE A 158 2.71 -8.65 20.60
CA ILE A 158 1.65 -8.06 21.44
C ILE A 158 0.88 -6.96 20.69
N PRO A 159 -0.28 -6.50 21.22
CA PRO A 159 -0.96 -5.30 20.73
C PRO A 159 -0.10 -4.05 20.78
N VAL A 160 -0.19 -3.23 19.74
CA VAL A 160 0.58 -1.98 19.62
C VAL A 160 0.28 -0.98 20.74
N GLY A 161 -0.98 -0.87 21.20
CA GLY A 161 -1.33 0.00 22.32
C GLY A 161 -0.63 -0.42 23.61
N GLN A 162 -0.57 -1.72 23.89
CA GLN A 162 0.15 -2.25 25.06
C GLN A 162 1.65 -1.92 24.98
N PHE A 163 2.24 -2.03 23.80
CA PHE A 163 3.65 -1.69 23.57
C PHE A 163 3.92 -0.20 23.77
N ILE A 164 3.10 0.70 23.21
CA ILE A 164 3.28 2.14 23.36
C ILE A 164 3.17 2.53 24.85
N ASN A 165 2.15 2.02 25.56
CA ASN A 165 1.89 2.34 26.98
C ASN A 165 2.97 1.80 27.94
N LYS A 166 3.71 0.76 27.52
CA LYS A 166 4.86 0.23 28.27
C LYS A 166 5.93 1.32 28.46
N TYR A 167 6.20 2.11 27.42
CA TYR A 167 7.26 3.13 27.43
C TYR A 167 6.74 4.53 27.75
N ILE A 168 5.67 4.96 27.08
CA ILE A 168 5.20 6.36 27.14
C ILE A 168 4.13 6.53 28.23
N LYS A 169 4.20 7.62 29.01
CA LYS A 169 3.22 7.91 30.07
C LYS A 169 2.21 8.98 29.66
N ASP A 170 2.61 9.99 28.90
CA ASP A 170 1.74 11.02 28.38
C ASP A 170 0.71 10.45 27.39
N GLU A 171 -0.57 10.55 27.73
CA GLU A 171 -1.69 9.97 26.98
C GLU A 171 -1.83 10.58 25.58
N LYS A 172 -1.50 11.87 25.39
CA LYS A 172 -1.53 12.51 24.07
C LYS A 172 -0.44 11.92 23.18
N LEU A 173 0.77 11.77 23.71
CA LEU A 173 1.89 11.20 22.98
C LEU A 173 1.63 9.73 22.62
N GLN A 174 1.03 8.94 23.52
CA GLN A 174 0.63 7.56 23.22
C GLN A 174 -0.22 7.47 21.93
N LYS A 175 -1.17 8.39 21.76
CA LYS A 175 -1.99 8.47 20.53
C LYS A 175 -1.19 9.00 19.34
N ILE A 176 -0.39 10.06 19.50
CA ILE A 176 0.37 10.68 18.40
C ILE A 176 1.38 9.71 17.77
N LEU A 177 2.00 8.82 18.55
CA LEU A 177 2.96 7.85 18.00
C LEU A 177 2.35 6.91 16.96
N ALA A 178 1.02 6.83 16.88
CA ALA A 178 0.27 6.10 15.86
C ALA A 178 -0.17 6.96 14.67
N TRP A 179 0.41 8.15 14.45
CA TRP A 179 -0.02 9.10 13.42
C TRP A 179 -0.14 8.50 12.00
N ASN A 180 0.69 7.51 11.69
CA ASN A 180 0.74 6.80 10.41
C ASN A 180 -0.24 5.62 10.33
N ASN A 181 -1.13 5.43 11.32
CA ASN A 181 -2.17 4.41 11.34
C ASN A 181 -2.97 4.29 10.03
N PRO A 182 -3.35 5.40 9.36
CA PRO A 182 -4.02 5.33 8.07
C PRO A 182 -3.23 4.63 6.96
N LEU A 183 -1.92 4.37 7.14
CA LEU A 183 -1.05 3.71 6.15
C LEU A 183 -0.99 2.18 6.30
N TYR A 184 -1.64 1.63 7.33
CA TYR A 184 -1.70 0.18 7.54
C TYR A 184 -3.03 -0.33 8.11
N GLY A 185 -3.99 0.57 8.37
CA GLY A 185 -5.31 0.21 8.88
C GLY A 185 -5.28 -0.53 10.21
N GLY A 186 -4.44 -0.02 11.11
CA GLY A 186 -4.26 -0.57 12.43
C GLY A 186 -5.40 -0.26 13.39
N ASN A 187 -5.35 -0.96 14.52
CA ASN A 187 -6.22 -0.79 15.67
C ASN A 187 -5.36 -1.02 16.93
N GLU A 188 -5.52 -0.13 17.90
CA GLU A 188 -4.70 -0.06 19.12
C GLU A 188 -4.62 -1.40 19.87
N GLU A 189 -5.74 -2.12 19.96
CA GLU A 189 -5.86 -3.34 20.76
C GLU A 189 -5.61 -4.62 19.96
N GLN A 190 -5.60 -4.55 18.62
CA GLN A 190 -5.56 -5.73 17.76
C GLN A 190 -4.32 -5.83 16.89
N THR A 191 -3.70 -4.70 16.54
CA THR A 191 -2.58 -4.69 15.61
C THR A 191 -1.30 -5.14 16.30
N PRO A 192 -0.61 -6.18 15.77
CA PRO A 192 0.69 -6.58 16.27
C PRO A 192 1.73 -5.47 16.11
N VAL A 193 2.62 -5.33 17.10
CA VAL A 193 3.68 -4.32 17.11
C VAL A 193 4.56 -4.37 15.86
N TYR A 194 4.90 -5.56 15.34
CA TYR A 194 5.80 -5.64 14.18
C TYR A 194 5.25 -4.92 12.94
N ILE A 195 3.93 -4.88 12.74
CA ILE A 195 3.31 -4.13 11.63
C ILE A 195 3.52 -2.63 11.83
N HIS A 196 3.20 -2.14 13.02
CA HIS A 196 3.40 -0.74 13.39
C HIS A 196 4.90 -0.35 13.28
N ALA A 197 5.79 -1.15 13.85
CA ALA A 197 7.23 -0.91 13.87
C ALA A 197 7.81 -0.80 12.46
N ILE A 198 7.49 -1.76 11.56
CA ILE A 198 7.97 -1.74 10.18
C ILE A 198 7.54 -0.45 9.47
N ILE A 199 6.26 -0.09 9.55
CA ILE A 199 5.73 1.07 8.81
C ILE A 199 6.24 2.38 9.42
N THR A 200 6.33 2.47 10.74
CA THR A 200 6.89 3.62 11.45
C THR A 200 8.36 3.83 11.14
N LYS A 201 9.20 2.79 11.29
CA LYS A 201 10.62 2.88 10.92
C LYS A 201 10.79 3.24 9.45
N PHE A 202 10.03 2.59 8.56
CA PHE A 202 10.11 2.84 7.12
C PHE A 202 9.95 4.33 6.79
N TYR A 203 8.92 5.00 7.32
CA TYR A 203 8.71 6.42 7.04
C TYR A 203 9.56 7.38 7.89
N ILE A 204 10.06 6.96 9.06
CA ILE A 204 11.06 7.76 9.79
C ILE A 204 12.39 7.80 9.03
N GLU A 205 12.81 6.69 8.42
CA GLU A 205 14.08 6.64 7.65
C GLU A 205 14.06 7.58 6.44
N GLY A 206 12.89 7.82 5.85
CA GLY A 206 12.75 8.72 4.72
C GLY A 206 11.32 8.91 4.26
N ALA A 207 11.10 9.97 3.49
CA ALA A 207 9.81 10.23 2.86
C ALA A 207 10.02 11.06 1.60
N SER A 208 9.52 10.57 0.48
CA SER A 208 9.63 11.20 -0.84
C SER A 208 8.34 11.02 -1.64
N ARG A 209 8.10 11.91 -2.60
CA ARG A 209 7.02 11.76 -3.60
C ARG A 209 7.60 11.55 -4.99
N PHE A 210 6.89 10.81 -5.82
CA PHE A 210 7.24 10.64 -7.23
C PHE A 210 7.01 11.93 -8.01
N ILE A 211 8.06 12.44 -8.65
CA ILE A 211 7.94 13.63 -9.51
C ILE A 211 7.20 13.23 -10.78
N GLY A 212 6.06 13.88 -11.05
CA GLY A 212 5.24 13.56 -12.21
C GLY A 212 4.41 12.28 -12.08
N GLY A 213 4.15 11.81 -10.86
CA GLY A 213 3.27 10.66 -10.58
C GLY A 213 3.99 9.32 -10.55
N SER A 214 3.41 8.33 -9.89
CA SER A 214 4.00 7.00 -9.65
C SER A 214 3.97 6.05 -10.86
N GLN A 215 3.25 6.40 -11.94
CA GLN A 215 3.11 5.55 -13.12
C GLN A 215 4.45 5.19 -13.78
N HIS A 216 5.41 6.12 -13.79
CA HIS A 216 6.71 5.89 -14.43
C HIS A 216 7.47 4.69 -13.85
N VAL A 217 7.19 4.33 -12.59
CA VAL A 217 7.73 3.14 -11.95
C VAL A 217 7.23 1.86 -12.65
N ALA A 218 5.91 1.77 -12.86
CA ALA A 218 5.29 0.64 -13.54
C ALA A 218 5.73 0.57 -15.01
N ASP A 219 5.82 1.72 -15.69
CA ASP A 219 6.23 1.80 -17.09
C ASP A 219 7.70 1.37 -17.29
N ALA A 220 8.59 1.75 -16.37
CA ALA A 220 9.99 1.34 -16.38
C ALA A 220 10.14 -0.19 -16.19
N MET A 221 9.36 -0.78 -15.28
CA MET A 221 9.32 -2.23 -15.08
C MET A 221 8.77 -2.96 -16.30
N ALA A 222 7.70 -2.46 -16.91
CA ALA A 222 7.15 -3.02 -18.15
C ALA A 222 8.15 -3.01 -19.30
N THR A 223 8.85 -1.88 -19.47
CA THR A 223 9.90 -1.75 -20.47
C THR A 223 11.00 -2.80 -20.27
N MET A 224 11.45 -2.99 -19.02
CA MET A 224 12.41 -4.04 -18.67
C MET A 224 11.87 -5.44 -19.01
N ILE A 225 10.63 -5.76 -18.64
CA ILE A 225 10.02 -7.07 -18.88
C ILE A 225 9.99 -7.38 -20.38
N ILE A 226 9.53 -6.44 -21.20
CA ILE A 226 9.43 -6.59 -22.66
C ILE A 226 10.82 -6.72 -23.28
N HIS A 227 11.79 -5.89 -22.88
CA HIS A 227 13.18 -5.98 -23.38
C HIS A 227 13.85 -7.31 -23.03
N MET A 228 13.46 -7.93 -21.92
CA MET A 228 13.97 -9.25 -21.50
C MET A 228 13.14 -10.42 -22.09
N GLY A 229 12.22 -10.16 -23.01
CA GLY A 229 11.45 -11.17 -23.73
C GLY A 229 10.18 -11.66 -23.03
N GLY A 230 9.78 -11.01 -21.92
CA GLY A 230 8.48 -11.20 -21.30
C GLY A 230 7.35 -10.52 -22.07
N GLU A 231 6.10 -10.81 -21.68
CA GLU A 231 4.90 -10.29 -22.34
C GLU A 231 3.95 -9.63 -21.34
N ILE A 232 3.19 -8.63 -21.79
CA ILE A 232 2.15 -7.96 -21.00
C ILE A 232 0.88 -7.86 -21.86
N HIS A 233 -0.17 -8.55 -21.44
CA HIS A 233 -1.48 -8.56 -22.08
C HIS A 233 -2.45 -7.70 -21.26
N LEU A 234 -2.77 -6.52 -21.77
CA LEU A 234 -3.76 -5.60 -21.18
C LEU A 234 -5.19 -5.99 -21.59
N ASN A 235 -6.19 -5.50 -20.85
CA ASN A 235 -7.60 -5.83 -21.04
C ASN A 235 -7.87 -7.35 -21.08
N LYS A 236 -7.04 -8.11 -20.37
CA LYS A 236 -7.02 -9.57 -20.40
C LYS A 236 -7.39 -10.12 -19.02
N GLU A 237 -8.67 -9.97 -18.70
CA GLU A 237 -9.24 -10.46 -17.45
C GLU A 237 -9.30 -12.01 -17.45
N ILE A 238 -8.58 -12.66 -16.54
CA ILE A 238 -8.73 -14.11 -16.30
C ILE A 238 -10.01 -14.37 -15.51
N VAL A 239 -10.82 -15.31 -16.01
CA VAL A 239 -12.15 -15.63 -15.45
C VAL A 239 -12.30 -17.10 -15.06
N ASN A 240 -11.43 -17.99 -15.52
CA ASN A 240 -11.42 -19.39 -15.11
C ASN A 240 -10.00 -19.98 -15.11
N ILE A 241 -9.74 -20.89 -14.18
CA ILE A 241 -8.48 -21.60 -14.02
C ILE A 241 -8.77 -23.10 -13.95
N GLU A 242 -8.29 -23.84 -14.93
CA GLU A 242 -8.47 -25.29 -14.99
C GLU A 242 -7.32 -26.01 -14.29
N VAL A 243 -7.67 -27.00 -13.47
CA VAL A 243 -6.72 -27.77 -12.66
C VAL A 243 -6.97 -29.25 -12.89
N ASP A 244 -5.91 -29.95 -13.31
CA ASP A 244 -5.88 -31.41 -13.39
C ASP A 244 -4.72 -31.94 -12.53
N ASN A 245 -4.95 -33.02 -11.78
CA ASN A 245 -3.92 -33.68 -10.97
C ASN A 245 -3.05 -32.71 -10.13
N LYS A 246 -3.69 -31.75 -9.43
CA LYS A 246 -3.06 -30.69 -8.61
C LYS A 246 -2.17 -29.69 -9.38
N LYS A 247 -2.28 -29.62 -10.70
CA LYS A 247 -1.57 -28.63 -11.52
C LYS A 247 -2.54 -27.82 -12.37
N ILE A 248 -2.30 -26.52 -12.48
CA ILE A 248 -3.00 -25.70 -13.47
C ILE A 248 -2.55 -26.16 -14.86
N THR A 249 -3.53 -26.49 -15.70
CA THR A 249 -3.30 -26.87 -17.10
C THR A 249 -3.44 -25.67 -18.03
N LYS A 250 -4.38 -24.78 -17.75
CA LYS A 250 -4.59 -23.52 -18.47
C LYS A 250 -5.36 -22.49 -17.64
N VAL A 251 -5.25 -21.23 -18.04
CA VAL A 251 -6.14 -20.14 -17.63
C VAL A 251 -6.94 -19.64 -18.82
N ILE A 252 -8.17 -19.20 -18.57
CA ILE A 252 -9.11 -18.73 -19.59
C ILE A 252 -9.43 -17.27 -19.32
N ALA A 253 -9.20 -16.43 -20.32
CA ALA A 253 -9.58 -15.02 -20.29
C ALA A 253 -11.05 -14.81 -20.67
N LYS A 254 -11.59 -13.65 -20.32
CA LYS A 254 -13.00 -13.28 -20.53
C LYS A 254 -13.46 -13.31 -21.99
N ASP A 255 -12.54 -13.10 -22.92
CA ASP A 255 -12.78 -13.18 -24.36
C ASP A 255 -12.73 -14.62 -24.91
N GLY A 256 -12.54 -15.62 -24.03
CA GLY A 256 -12.44 -17.03 -24.37
C GLY A 256 -11.03 -17.50 -24.74
N SER A 257 -10.03 -16.61 -24.78
CA SER A 257 -8.65 -17.02 -25.08
C SER A 257 -8.04 -17.85 -23.96
N GLU A 258 -7.27 -18.88 -24.35
CA GLU A 258 -6.67 -19.84 -23.42
C GLU A 258 -5.15 -19.70 -23.40
N TYR A 259 -4.56 -19.77 -22.20
CA TYR A 259 -3.12 -19.62 -22.00
C TYR A 259 -2.57 -20.72 -21.11
N LYS A 260 -1.36 -21.19 -21.43
CA LYS A 260 -0.65 -22.25 -20.71
C LYS A 260 0.76 -21.79 -20.34
N ALA A 261 1.23 -22.21 -19.17
CA ALA A 261 2.58 -21.98 -18.69
C ALA A 261 3.04 -23.09 -17.75
N ASP A 262 4.35 -23.13 -17.49
CA ASP A 262 4.96 -24.06 -16.54
C ASP A 262 4.56 -23.72 -15.10
N TYR A 263 4.54 -22.43 -14.77
CA TYR A 263 4.14 -21.90 -13.46
C TYR A 263 3.14 -20.75 -13.59
N TYR A 264 2.40 -20.52 -12.51
CA TYR A 264 1.40 -19.47 -12.40
C TYR A 264 1.61 -18.69 -11.10
N ILE A 265 1.56 -17.37 -11.18
CA ILE A 265 1.59 -16.47 -10.02
C ILE A 265 0.30 -15.67 -10.01
N SER A 266 -0.38 -15.62 -8.88
CA SER A 266 -1.52 -14.72 -8.68
C SER A 266 -1.09 -13.50 -7.86
N ASP A 267 -1.29 -12.30 -8.40
CA ASP A 267 -1.21 -11.02 -7.68
C ASP A 267 -2.60 -10.45 -7.31
N ILE A 268 -3.67 -11.17 -7.67
CA ILE A 268 -5.04 -10.80 -7.28
C ILE A 268 -5.38 -11.23 -5.85
N HIS A 269 -6.43 -10.65 -5.29
CA HIS A 269 -6.90 -10.95 -3.94
C HIS A 269 -7.15 -12.47 -3.74
N PRO A 270 -6.55 -13.14 -2.72
CA PRO A 270 -6.62 -14.59 -2.58
C PRO A 270 -8.04 -15.16 -2.52
N SER A 271 -8.98 -14.49 -1.84
CA SER A 271 -10.38 -14.95 -1.85
C SER A 271 -11.02 -14.91 -3.24
N LEU A 272 -10.70 -13.91 -4.06
CA LEU A 272 -11.24 -13.78 -5.42
C LEU A 272 -10.59 -14.81 -6.36
N LEU A 273 -9.30 -15.09 -6.18
CA LEU A 273 -8.62 -16.18 -6.90
C LEU A 273 -9.33 -17.51 -6.67
N MET A 274 -9.76 -17.80 -5.44
CA MET A 274 -10.46 -19.05 -5.15
C MET A 274 -11.75 -19.20 -5.95
N ASP A 275 -12.45 -18.11 -6.28
CA ASP A 275 -13.67 -18.17 -7.09
C ASP A 275 -13.38 -18.48 -8.56
N LEU A 276 -12.14 -18.29 -9.04
CA LEU A 276 -11.70 -18.64 -10.40
C LEU A 276 -11.23 -20.10 -10.54
N ILE A 277 -10.99 -20.80 -9.42
CA ILE A 277 -10.41 -22.15 -9.42
C ILE A 277 -11.49 -23.15 -8.99
N HIS A 278 -11.97 -23.97 -9.93
CA HIS A 278 -12.92 -25.04 -9.66
C HIS A 278 -12.19 -26.38 -9.57
N THR A 279 -11.83 -26.79 -8.35
CA THR A 279 -11.13 -28.06 -8.11
C THR A 279 -11.35 -28.56 -6.68
N GLU A 280 -11.40 -29.88 -6.53
CA GLU A 280 -11.46 -30.58 -5.23
C GLU A 280 -10.09 -30.59 -4.51
N ASN A 281 -9.00 -30.29 -5.24
CA ASN A 281 -7.65 -30.25 -4.68
C ASN A 281 -7.43 -29.11 -3.66
N ILE A 282 -8.33 -28.12 -3.62
CA ILE A 282 -8.36 -27.08 -2.59
C ILE A 282 -9.51 -27.37 -1.64
N GLN A 283 -9.17 -27.70 -0.40
CA GLN A 283 -10.14 -27.99 0.66
C GLN A 283 -11.13 -26.84 0.87
N LYS A 284 -12.41 -27.19 1.06
CA LYS A 284 -13.48 -26.22 1.39
C LYS A 284 -13.12 -25.33 2.58
N ALA A 285 -12.55 -25.91 3.65
CA ALA A 285 -12.12 -25.17 4.83
C ALA A 285 -11.10 -24.05 4.52
N TYR A 286 -10.18 -24.27 3.58
CA TYR A 286 -9.23 -23.24 3.17
C TYR A 286 -9.91 -22.09 2.42
N ARG A 287 -10.87 -22.41 1.54
CA ARG A 287 -11.67 -21.41 0.81
C ARG A 287 -12.51 -20.56 1.77
N GLU A 288 -13.22 -21.22 2.70
CA GLU A 288 -14.02 -20.53 3.72
C GLU A 288 -13.16 -19.64 4.61
N ARG A 289 -11.99 -20.12 5.05
CA ARG A 289 -11.04 -19.30 5.82
C ARG A 289 -10.69 -18.02 5.07
N LEU A 290 -10.28 -18.11 3.80
CA LEU A 290 -9.92 -16.91 3.01
C LEU A 290 -11.10 -15.95 2.80
N LYS A 291 -12.33 -16.46 2.75
CA LYS A 291 -13.55 -15.63 2.62
C LYS A 291 -13.92 -14.92 3.91
N GLN A 292 -13.69 -15.55 5.05
CA GLN A 292 -14.00 -15.05 6.39
C GLN A 292 -12.95 -14.10 6.97
N LEU A 293 -11.70 -14.17 6.50
CA LEU A 293 -10.67 -13.21 6.89
C LEU A 293 -11.15 -11.78 6.61
N LYS A 294 -11.11 -10.95 7.65
CA LYS A 294 -11.51 -9.54 7.57
C LYS A 294 -10.49 -8.75 6.78
N ASN A 295 -10.97 -7.92 5.86
CA ASN A 295 -10.13 -6.95 5.19
C ASN A 295 -9.93 -5.70 6.05
N THR A 296 -8.89 -4.95 5.72
CA THR A 296 -8.69 -3.58 6.21
C THR A 296 -9.73 -2.64 5.59
N HIS A 297 -9.85 -1.43 6.17
CA HIS A 297 -10.79 -0.43 5.69
C HIS A 297 -10.49 0.02 4.25
N SER A 298 -11.47 0.71 3.67
CA SER A 298 -11.33 1.37 2.38
C SER A 298 -11.11 2.88 2.59
N SER A 299 -11.39 3.66 1.54
CA SER A 299 -11.21 5.11 1.55
C SER A 299 -12.15 5.85 0.62
N PHE A 300 -12.32 7.12 0.92
CA PHE A 300 -12.85 8.13 0.02
C PHE A 300 -11.73 9.12 -0.33
N LEU A 301 -11.52 9.32 -1.63
CA LEU A 301 -10.46 10.16 -2.17
C LEU A 301 -11.09 11.37 -2.88
N VAL A 302 -10.67 12.58 -2.54
CA VAL A 302 -11.03 13.81 -3.25
C VAL A 302 -9.80 14.32 -4.00
N TYR A 303 -9.95 14.43 -5.31
CA TYR A 303 -8.94 14.91 -6.25
C TYR A 303 -9.27 16.34 -6.64
N VAL A 304 -8.40 17.26 -6.27
CA VAL A 304 -8.60 18.69 -6.46
C VAL A 304 -7.62 19.20 -7.50
N LYS A 305 -8.12 19.90 -8.50
CA LYS A 305 -7.35 20.80 -9.36
C LYS A 305 -7.55 22.23 -8.86
N PHE A 306 -6.46 22.93 -8.60
CA PHE A 306 -6.50 24.31 -8.15
C PHE A 306 -6.49 25.30 -9.31
N LYS A 307 -7.05 26.48 -9.07
CA LYS A 307 -6.81 27.66 -9.91
C LYS A 307 -5.32 28.03 -9.84
N PRO A 308 -4.72 28.53 -10.94
CA PRO A 308 -3.32 28.93 -10.96
C PRO A 308 -2.98 29.90 -9.83
N ASN A 309 -1.94 29.61 -9.05
CA ASN A 309 -1.44 30.46 -7.98
C ASN A 309 -2.38 30.72 -6.78
N HIS A 310 -3.37 29.84 -6.52
CA HIS A 310 -4.33 30.05 -5.42
C HIS A 310 -4.07 29.20 -4.15
N PHE A 311 -3.42 28.04 -4.27
CA PHE A 311 -3.07 27.19 -3.12
C PHE A 311 -1.55 26.95 -3.04
N PRO A 312 -0.90 27.11 -1.87
CA PRO A 312 0.53 26.88 -1.74
C PRO A 312 0.89 25.40 -1.93
N TYR A 313 2.04 25.13 -2.53
CA TYR A 313 2.58 23.78 -2.55
C TYR A 313 3.08 23.37 -1.16
N LEU A 314 2.64 22.20 -0.68
CA LEU A 314 3.03 21.62 0.59
C LEU A 314 4.06 20.51 0.35
N ASN A 315 5.31 20.74 0.76
CA ASN A 315 6.37 19.73 0.67
C ASN A 315 6.37 18.74 1.85
N HIS A 316 5.19 18.48 2.41
CA HIS A 316 4.90 17.56 3.50
C HIS A 316 3.49 17.00 3.29
N ASN A 317 3.14 15.87 3.93
CA ASN A 317 1.74 15.47 4.03
C ASN A 317 1.11 16.12 5.28
N TYR A 318 -0.17 16.47 5.17
CA TYR A 318 -0.88 17.15 6.24
C TYR A 318 -1.97 16.26 6.80
N TYR A 319 -1.78 15.77 8.01
CA TYR A 319 -2.71 14.95 8.75
C TYR A 319 -3.57 15.83 9.62
N TYR A 320 -4.89 15.67 9.54
CA TYR A 320 -5.83 16.31 10.44
C TYR A 320 -6.69 15.26 11.12
N TYR A 321 -6.94 15.45 12.42
CA TYR A 321 -7.85 14.64 13.22
C TYR A 321 -8.72 15.55 14.09
N ASN A 322 -10.01 15.21 14.23
CA ASN A 322 -10.93 15.98 15.07
C ASN A 322 -10.50 16.00 16.55
N ASN A 323 -9.92 14.89 17.03
CA ASN A 323 -9.36 14.73 18.38
C ASN A 323 -8.31 13.60 18.41
N TYR A 324 -7.65 13.42 19.54
CA TYR A 324 -6.58 12.42 19.71
C TYR A 324 -7.04 10.97 19.47
N ASP A 325 -8.25 10.61 19.89
CA ASP A 325 -8.78 9.26 19.73
C ASP A 325 -8.98 8.87 18.26
N MET A 326 -9.24 9.85 17.40
CA MET A 326 -9.43 9.61 15.97
C MET A 326 -8.16 9.11 15.28
N ILE A 327 -6.97 9.25 15.85
CA ILE A 327 -5.74 8.68 15.27
C ILE A 327 -5.86 7.16 15.10
N TRP A 328 -6.38 6.47 16.13
CA TRP A 328 -6.68 5.04 16.05
C TRP A 328 -8.04 4.73 15.44
N ASN A 329 -8.99 5.67 15.57
CA ASN A 329 -10.41 5.39 15.39
C ASN A 329 -11.07 6.18 14.24
N THR A 330 -10.31 6.63 13.22
CA THR A 330 -10.88 7.33 12.03
C THR A 330 -12.00 6.58 11.33
N ILE A 331 -12.12 5.26 11.52
CA ILE A 331 -13.17 4.42 10.96
C ILE A 331 -14.44 4.36 11.83
N ASN A 332 -14.39 4.84 13.08
CA ASN A 332 -15.48 4.78 14.06
C ASN A 332 -16.20 6.14 14.13
N TYR A 333 -16.97 6.45 13.08
CA TYR A 333 -17.73 7.69 12.93
C TYR A 333 -19.20 7.45 12.61
N HIS A 334 -20.05 8.42 12.96
CA HIS A 334 -21.35 8.61 12.33
C HIS A 334 -21.17 9.38 11.02
N LEU A 335 -21.95 9.02 9.99
CA LEU A 335 -21.82 9.59 8.64
C LEU A 335 -22.06 11.12 8.59
N ASP A 336 -22.77 11.65 9.58
CA ASP A 336 -23.03 13.09 9.71
C ASP A 336 -21.80 13.87 10.22
N ASP A 337 -20.93 13.21 11.00
CA ASP A 337 -19.70 13.79 11.54
C ASP A 337 -18.47 13.56 10.63
N PHE A 338 -18.67 12.92 9.49
CA PHE A 338 -17.59 12.59 8.56
C PHE A 338 -17.09 13.84 7.80
N PRO A 339 -15.76 14.00 7.59
CA PRO A 339 -14.68 13.08 7.99
C PRO A 339 -14.16 13.32 9.42
N SER A 340 -13.80 12.23 10.11
CA SER A 340 -13.13 12.28 11.43
C SER A 340 -11.64 12.64 11.37
N GLY A 341 -11.09 12.61 10.16
CA GLY A 341 -9.71 12.99 9.86
C GLY A 341 -9.42 12.84 8.38
N PHE A 342 -8.34 13.48 7.91
CA PHE A 342 -7.90 13.41 6.52
C PHE A 342 -6.39 13.55 6.39
N ILE A 343 -5.89 13.12 5.24
CA ILE A 343 -4.52 13.41 4.79
C ILE A 343 -4.60 14.26 3.52
N LEU A 344 -4.07 15.49 3.56
CA LEU A 344 -3.94 16.37 2.41
C LEU A 344 -2.52 16.29 1.86
N MET A 345 -2.40 16.06 0.55
CA MET A 345 -1.12 15.91 -0.14
C MET A 345 -1.13 16.71 -1.45
N THR A 346 -0.05 17.43 -1.72
CA THR A 346 0.15 18.10 -3.02
C THR A 346 1.27 17.41 -3.80
N SER A 347 0.90 16.62 -4.81
CA SER A 347 1.89 15.87 -5.61
C SER A 347 2.78 16.81 -6.42
N PRO A 348 4.12 16.61 -6.45
CA PRO A 348 5.03 17.51 -7.14
C PRO A 348 4.97 17.36 -8.67
N SER A 349 5.01 18.49 -9.35
CA SER A 349 5.30 18.57 -10.78
C SER A 349 6.82 18.59 -11.06
N LYS A 350 7.23 18.34 -12.31
CA LYS A 350 8.65 18.37 -12.72
C LYS A 350 9.33 19.71 -12.41
N ASN A 351 8.61 20.81 -12.61
CA ASN A 351 9.07 22.18 -12.36
C ASN A 351 8.26 22.81 -11.22
N GLN A 352 8.18 22.13 -10.09
CA GLN A 352 7.33 22.53 -8.97
C GLN A 352 7.73 23.91 -8.41
N GLY A 353 6.88 24.91 -8.65
CA GLY A 353 6.99 26.25 -8.07
C GLY A 353 6.36 26.37 -6.68
N LYS A 354 6.06 27.60 -6.28
CA LYS A 354 5.49 27.94 -4.96
C LYS A 354 4.05 27.47 -4.76
N TYR A 355 3.30 27.28 -5.84
CA TYR A 355 1.88 26.94 -5.80
C TYR A 355 1.63 25.52 -6.28
N ALA A 356 0.64 24.86 -5.68
CA ALA A 356 0.19 23.54 -6.11
C ALA A 356 -0.76 23.68 -7.30
N ASN A 357 -0.63 22.78 -8.29
CA ASN A 357 -1.62 22.63 -9.35
C ASN A 357 -2.78 21.73 -8.91
N LYS A 358 -2.50 20.79 -8.00
CA LYS A 358 -3.45 19.77 -7.57
C LYS A 358 -3.19 19.31 -6.14
N ALA A 359 -4.21 18.71 -5.54
CA ALA A 359 -4.12 18.01 -4.28
C ALA A 359 -4.94 16.72 -4.28
N ILE A 360 -4.60 15.83 -3.36
CA ILE A 360 -5.35 14.63 -3.02
C ILE A 360 -5.68 14.73 -1.54
N VAL A 361 -6.97 14.61 -1.21
CA VAL A 361 -7.46 14.48 0.16
C VAL A 361 -7.89 13.04 0.35
N HIS A 362 -7.29 12.37 1.33
CA HIS A 362 -7.50 10.96 1.63
C HIS A 362 -8.24 10.82 2.96
N CYS A 363 -9.43 10.23 2.94
CA CYS A 363 -10.27 10.04 4.13
C CYS A 363 -10.64 8.57 4.29
N ILE A 364 -10.20 7.96 5.40
CA ILE A 364 -10.51 6.56 5.71
C ILE A 364 -12.02 6.35 5.80
N MET A 365 -12.53 5.30 5.15
CA MET A 365 -13.96 5.06 5.03
C MET A 365 -14.30 3.57 5.07
N ARG A 366 -15.46 3.27 5.69
CA ARG A 366 -16.08 1.94 5.70
C ARG A 366 -16.68 1.60 4.33
N TYR A 367 -16.47 0.37 3.85
CA TYR A 367 -17.07 -0.09 2.59
C TYR A 367 -18.60 -0.07 2.67
N GLU A 368 -19.13 -0.40 3.85
CA GLU A 368 -20.54 -0.50 4.20
C GLU A 368 -21.31 0.78 3.86
N ASN A 369 -20.66 1.95 3.92
CA ASN A 369 -21.26 3.24 3.58
C ASN A 369 -21.69 3.32 2.10
N PHE A 370 -21.10 2.50 1.23
CA PHE A 370 -21.45 2.40 -0.19
C PHE A 370 -22.04 1.03 -0.58
N GLN A 371 -22.33 0.15 0.38
CA GLN A 371 -22.73 -1.23 0.12
C GLN A 371 -24.02 -1.35 -0.69
N GLN A 372 -24.96 -0.41 -0.57
CA GLN A 372 -26.20 -0.43 -1.37
C GLN A 372 -25.97 -0.45 -2.89
N TRP A 373 -24.78 -0.04 -3.36
CA TRP A 373 -24.38 -0.08 -4.77
C TRP A 373 -23.36 -1.18 -5.08
N GLU A 374 -23.18 -2.18 -4.22
CA GLU A 374 -22.16 -3.22 -4.39
C GLU A 374 -22.32 -4.04 -5.68
N ASN A 375 -23.55 -4.22 -6.16
CA ASN A 375 -23.80 -4.96 -7.41
C ASN A 375 -23.71 -4.08 -8.67
N THR A 376 -23.24 -2.84 -8.54
CA THR A 376 -23.03 -1.90 -9.64
C THR A 376 -21.53 -1.73 -9.93
N TYR A 377 -21.19 -1.22 -11.11
CA TYR A 377 -19.80 -1.05 -11.56
C TYR A 377 -19.56 0.36 -12.08
N ILE A 378 -18.28 0.73 -12.25
CA ILE A 378 -17.86 2.01 -12.86
C ILE A 378 -18.71 2.32 -14.12
N GLY A 379 -19.23 3.55 -14.18
CA GLY A 379 -20.07 4.03 -15.29
C GLY A 379 -21.53 3.58 -15.24
N LYS A 380 -21.93 2.71 -14.30
CA LYS A 380 -23.28 2.12 -14.21
C LYS A 380 -23.85 2.11 -12.79
N ARG A 381 -23.70 3.20 -12.02
CA ARG A 381 -24.15 3.26 -10.60
C ARG A 381 -25.42 4.10 -10.36
N GLY A 382 -25.83 4.91 -11.35
CA GLY A 382 -27.05 5.71 -11.29
C GLY A 382 -26.93 7.01 -10.48
N LEU A 383 -27.98 7.84 -10.55
CA LEU A 383 -27.99 9.20 -9.99
C LEU A 383 -27.93 9.24 -8.46
N ALA A 384 -28.52 8.25 -7.77
CA ALA A 384 -28.49 8.17 -6.31
C ALA A 384 -27.06 8.00 -5.78
N TYR A 385 -26.25 7.15 -6.42
CA TYR A 385 -24.83 6.99 -6.09
C TYR A 385 -24.05 8.27 -6.31
N GLU A 386 -24.23 8.92 -7.47
CA GLU A 386 -23.50 10.14 -7.80
C GLU A 386 -23.87 11.29 -6.85
N SER A 387 -25.13 11.40 -6.44
CA SER A 387 -25.60 12.39 -5.47
C SER A 387 -25.00 12.16 -4.08
N PHE A 388 -25.05 10.92 -3.58
CA PHE A 388 -24.45 10.57 -2.28
C PHE A 388 -22.93 10.76 -2.28
N LYS A 389 -22.24 10.32 -3.34
CA LYS A 389 -20.80 10.54 -3.51
C LYS A 389 -20.48 12.04 -3.48
N LYS A 390 -21.30 12.87 -4.13
CA LYS A 390 -21.11 14.33 -4.15
C LYS A 390 -21.38 14.98 -2.79
N GLU A 391 -22.34 14.48 -2.01
CA GLU A 391 -22.55 14.90 -0.62
C GLU A 391 -21.30 14.65 0.23
N ILE A 392 -20.73 13.44 0.17
CA ILE A 392 -19.51 13.09 0.91
C ILE A 392 -18.30 13.93 0.44
N GLU A 393 -18.17 14.16 -0.88
CA GLU A 393 -17.14 15.04 -1.44
C GLU A 393 -17.23 16.46 -0.88
N ASN A 394 -18.43 17.03 -0.80
CA ASN A 394 -18.63 18.37 -0.24
C ASN A 394 -18.32 18.41 1.26
N LYS A 395 -18.77 17.43 2.05
CA LYS A 395 -18.42 17.33 3.50
C LYS A 395 -16.91 17.34 3.73
N ILE A 396 -16.14 16.64 2.88
CA ILE A 396 -14.67 16.65 2.96
C ILE A 396 -14.11 18.04 2.60
N ILE A 397 -14.60 18.65 1.51
CA ILE A 397 -14.15 19.99 1.09
C ILE A 397 -14.40 21.03 2.19
N ASP A 398 -15.59 21.02 2.80
CA ASP A 398 -15.96 21.91 3.90
C ASP A 398 -14.99 21.75 5.06
N LYS A 399 -14.70 20.49 5.47
CA LYS A 399 -13.75 20.20 6.54
C LYS A 399 -12.33 20.66 6.21
N VAL A 400 -11.87 20.47 4.97
CA VAL A 400 -10.54 20.96 4.56
C VAL A 400 -10.51 22.48 4.54
N ASN A 401 -11.59 23.15 4.14
CA ASN A 401 -11.70 24.60 4.11
C ASN A 401 -11.72 25.23 5.52
N GLU A 402 -12.26 24.53 6.53
CA GLU A 402 -12.12 24.92 7.94
C GLU A 402 -10.64 24.93 8.40
N VAL A 403 -9.86 23.94 7.96
CA VAL A 403 -8.44 23.79 8.34
C VAL A 403 -7.53 24.70 7.50
N PHE A 404 -7.85 24.87 6.23
CA PHE A 404 -7.15 25.71 5.26
C PHE A 404 -8.10 26.78 4.71
N PRO A 405 -8.18 27.96 5.34
CA PRO A 405 -9.06 29.02 4.87
C PRO A 405 -8.80 29.35 3.40
N ASN A 406 -9.88 29.47 2.63
CA ASN A 406 -9.90 29.66 1.17
C ASN A 406 -9.53 28.43 0.33
N PHE A 407 -9.45 27.23 0.92
CA PHE A 407 -9.24 26.00 0.15
C PHE A 407 -10.30 25.83 -0.94
N GLU A 408 -11.58 25.94 -0.59
CA GLU A 408 -12.69 25.78 -1.53
C GLU A 408 -12.63 26.84 -2.64
N ALA A 409 -12.39 28.11 -2.27
CA ALA A 409 -12.26 29.21 -3.22
C ALA A 409 -11.08 29.01 -4.21
N SER A 410 -10.09 28.21 -3.84
CA SER A 410 -8.92 27.88 -4.66
C SER A 410 -9.20 26.78 -5.68
N ILE A 411 -10.32 26.05 -5.59
CA ILE A 411 -10.64 24.92 -6.47
C ILE A 411 -11.09 25.42 -7.86
N ASP A 412 -10.50 24.86 -8.92
CA ASP A 412 -11.00 24.96 -10.31
C ASP A 412 -11.94 23.79 -10.62
N LYS A 413 -11.48 22.56 -10.38
CA LYS A 413 -12.24 21.33 -10.61
C LYS A 413 -12.01 20.34 -9.49
N VAL A 414 -13.02 19.51 -9.23
CA VAL A 414 -12.96 18.43 -8.25
C VAL A 414 -13.59 17.16 -8.81
N PHE A 415 -13.11 16.03 -8.32
CA PHE A 415 -13.62 14.69 -8.59
C PHE A 415 -13.29 13.78 -7.40
N SER A 416 -14.09 12.74 -7.19
CA SER A 416 -13.91 11.81 -6.08
C SER A 416 -13.97 10.33 -6.47
N GLY A 417 -13.21 9.52 -5.73
CA GLY A 417 -13.27 8.06 -5.74
C GLY A 417 -13.81 7.52 -4.41
N SER A 418 -14.77 6.60 -4.48
CA SER A 418 -15.35 5.93 -3.31
C SER A 418 -14.76 4.52 -3.09
N PRO A 419 -15.09 3.81 -2.00
CA PRO A 419 -14.69 2.41 -1.80
C PRO A 419 -14.97 1.48 -2.99
N LEU A 420 -16.11 1.67 -3.68
CA LEU A 420 -16.46 0.92 -4.88
C LEU A 420 -15.57 1.25 -6.08
N THR A 421 -15.03 2.48 -6.13
CA THR A 421 -14.05 2.88 -7.15
C THR A 421 -12.75 2.13 -6.95
N ILE A 422 -12.27 2.04 -5.70
CA ILE A 422 -11.07 1.28 -5.34
C ILE A 422 -11.27 -0.21 -5.63
N ARG A 423 -12.42 -0.77 -5.23
CA ARG A 423 -12.80 -2.17 -5.50
C ARG A 423 -12.70 -2.50 -6.99
N ASP A 424 -13.29 -1.68 -7.86
CA ASP A 424 -13.35 -1.97 -9.29
C ASP A 424 -11.99 -1.78 -9.99
N TYR A 425 -11.22 -0.75 -9.62
CA TYR A 425 -9.91 -0.50 -10.24
C TYR A 425 -8.81 -1.44 -9.72
N LEU A 426 -8.77 -1.74 -8.42
CA LEU A 426 -7.72 -2.61 -7.86
C LEU A 426 -8.12 -4.08 -7.77
N ARG A 427 -9.39 -4.41 -8.07
CA ARG A 427 -9.98 -5.74 -7.83
C ARG A 427 -9.72 -6.25 -6.40
N SER A 428 -9.72 -5.32 -5.44
CA SER A 428 -9.57 -5.64 -4.03
C SER A 428 -10.96 -5.91 -3.43
N LYS A 429 -11.10 -7.00 -2.67
CA LYS A 429 -12.35 -7.29 -1.95
C LYS A 429 -12.65 -6.13 -1.00
N ASP A 430 -13.89 -5.69 -0.99
CA ASP A 430 -14.41 -4.56 -0.20
C ASP A 430 -13.67 -3.22 -0.43
N GLY A 431 -12.94 -3.09 -1.56
CA GLY A 431 -12.12 -1.91 -1.84
C GLY A 431 -11.02 -1.67 -0.80
N SER A 432 -10.55 -2.72 -0.11
CA SER A 432 -9.58 -2.58 0.97
C SER A 432 -8.22 -2.07 0.49
N LEU A 433 -7.62 -1.17 1.27
CA LEU A 433 -6.35 -0.53 0.93
C LEU A 433 -5.14 -1.43 1.20
N TYR A 434 -5.18 -2.22 2.28
CA TYR A 434 -4.02 -2.92 2.82
C TYR A 434 -4.24 -4.43 2.96
N GLY A 435 -5.22 -4.98 2.23
CA GLY A 435 -5.54 -6.40 2.23
C GLY A 435 -6.14 -6.87 3.57
N TYR A 436 -5.89 -8.14 3.92
CA TYR A 436 -6.38 -8.73 5.17
C TYR A 436 -5.83 -8.05 6.42
N LYS A 437 -6.71 -7.77 7.38
CA LYS A 437 -6.36 -7.22 8.69
C LYS A 437 -5.45 -8.20 9.44
N LYS A 438 -4.37 -7.67 10.02
CA LYS A 438 -3.47 -8.42 10.90
C LYS A 438 -3.94 -8.24 12.34
N ILE A 439 -4.27 -9.35 12.99
CA ILE A 439 -4.86 -9.43 14.33
C ILE A 439 -3.95 -10.33 15.16
N TYR A 440 -3.45 -9.84 16.30
CA TYR A 440 -2.43 -10.52 17.08
C TYR A 440 -2.88 -11.89 17.63
N GLU A 441 -4.13 -12.00 18.08
CA GLU A 441 -4.71 -13.25 18.60
C GLU A 441 -4.80 -14.34 17.52
N THR A 442 -4.93 -13.93 16.26
CA THR A 442 -5.14 -14.83 15.12
C THR A 442 -4.05 -14.71 14.07
N ILE A 443 -2.83 -14.33 14.48
CA ILE A 443 -1.73 -14.02 13.55
C ILE A 443 -1.45 -15.15 12.55
N PHE A 444 -1.51 -16.41 13.01
CA PHE A 444 -1.34 -17.59 12.16
C PHE A 444 -2.50 -17.79 11.18
N GLN A 445 -3.73 -17.41 11.56
CA GLN A 445 -4.90 -17.50 10.68
C GLN A 445 -4.85 -16.46 9.57
N THR A 446 -4.28 -15.28 9.84
CA THR A 446 -4.16 -14.17 8.87
C THR A 446 -2.92 -14.29 7.97
N ARG A 447 -2.08 -15.32 8.18
CA ARG A 447 -0.92 -15.61 7.34
C ARG A 447 -1.34 -16.39 6.10
N ILE A 448 -0.87 -15.91 4.94
CA ILE A 448 -1.05 -16.58 3.65
C ILE A 448 0.34 -16.88 3.11
N LEU A 449 0.57 -18.12 2.74
CA LEU A 449 1.85 -18.56 2.20
C LEU A 449 1.88 -18.33 0.68
N PRO A 450 3.03 -17.94 0.11
CA PRO A 450 3.18 -17.85 -1.34
C PRO A 450 2.94 -19.18 -2.06
N ARG A 451 3.29 -20.32 -1.45
CA ARG A 451 3.06 -21.65 -2.03
C ARG A 451 1.65 -22.15 -1.74
N THR A 452 0.95 -22.64 -2.76
CA THR A 452 -0.38 -23.22 -2.62
C THR A 452 -0.36 -24.77 -2.63
N LYS A 453 -1.53 -25.40 -2.45
CA LYS A 453 -1.72 -26.86 -2.61
C LYS A 453 -1.73 -27.30 -4.09
N ILE A 454 -1.88 -26.35 -5.02
CA ILE A 454 -1.71 -26.57 -6.46
C ILE A 454 -0.25 -26.33 -6.78
N GLU A 455 0.43 -27.36 -7.28
CA GLU A 455 1.89 -27.44 -7.25
C GLU A 455 2.60 -26.34 -8.04
N ASN A 456 1.98 -25.89 -9.13
CA ASN A 456 2.51 -24.85 -10.01
C ASN A 456 1.81 -23.49 -9.84
N LEU A 457 1.04 -23.28 -8.76
CA LEU A 457 0.41 -22.00 -8.43
C LEU A 457 1.05 -21.37 -7.19
N PHE A 458 1.48 -20.13 -7.35
CA PHE A 458 2.06 -19.30 -6.31
C PHE A 458 1.29 -17.99 -6.14
N LEU A 459 1.44 -17.35 -4.99
CA LEU A 459 0.76 -16.10 -4.63
C LEU A 459 1.79 -15.02 -4.31
N THR A 460 1.58 -13.82 -4.85
CA THR A 460 2.31 -12.60 -4.52
C THR A 460 1.33 -11.49 -4.13
N GLY A 461 1.82 -10.28 -3.84
CA GLY A 461 0.95 -9.13 -3.59
C GLY A 461 0.67 -8.84 -2.11
N GLN A 462 -0.21 -7.87 -1.88
CA GLN A 462 -0.42 -7.23 -0.57
C GLN A 462 -1.00 -8.14 0.51
N ASN A 463 -1.64 -9.24 0.13
CA ASN A 463 -2.31 -10.15 1.05
C ASN A 463 -1.41 -11.25 1.63
N ILE A 464 -0.14 -11.31 1.19
CA ILE A 464 0.73 -12.44 1.49
C ILE A 464 1.53 -12.19 2.77
N ASN A 465 2.55 -11.33 2.70
CA ASN A 465 3.38 -11.01 3.86
C ASN A 465 3.01 -9.65 4.46
N LEU A 466 3.30 -8.58 3.70
CA LEU A 466 3.06 -7.20 4.07
C LEU A 466 2.54 -6.42 2.86
N HIS A 467 1.71 -5.42 3.10
CA HIS A 467 1.12 -4.56 2.07
C HIS A 467 2.04 -3.40 1.65
N GLY A 468 1.57 -2.60 0.70
CA GLY A 468 2.21 -1.36 0.28
C GLY A 468 3.48 -1.55 -0.56
N ILE A 469 4.05 -0.44 -1.00
CA ILE A 469 5.22 -0.39 -1.90
C ILE A 469 6.49 -0.99 -1.30
N LEU A 470 6.54 -1.17 0.03
CA LEU A 470 7.60 -1.93 0.69
C LEU A 470 7.26 -3.43 0.75
N GLY A 471 6.10 -3.79 1.32
CA GLY A 471 5.80 -5.18 1.62
C GLY A 471 5.53 -6.05 0.40
N VAL A 472 4.98 -5.46 -0.67
CA VAL A 472 4.64 -6.19 -1.88
C VAL A 472 5.88 -6.66 -2.65
N PRO A 473 6.90 -5.82 -2.90
CA PRO A 473 8.15 -6.30 -3.51
C PRO A 473 8.87 -7.36 -2.68
N LEU A 474 8.86 -7.24 -1.35
CA LEU A 474 9.41 -8.28 -0.47
C LEU A 474 8.65 -9.60 -0.60
N SER A 475 7.31 -9.55 -0.76
CA SER A 475 6.50 -10.74 -1.06
C SER A 475 6.87 -11.36 -2.42
N ALA A 476 7.18 -10.54 -3.42
CA ALA A 476 7.62 -11.00 -4.72
C ALA A 476 8.98 -11.72 -4.66
N ILE A 477 9.93 -11.24 -3.83
CA ILE A 477 11.22 -11.92 -3.59
C ILE A 477 11.00 -13.33 -3.04
N ILE A 478 10.14 -13.49 -2.02
CA ILE A 478 9.84 -14.82 -1.48
C ILE A 478 9.21 -15.70 -2.56
N THR A 479 8.22 -15.18 -3.29
CA THR A 479 7.47 -15.92 -4.31
C THR A 479 8.40 -16.45 -5.40
N VAL A 480 9.24 -15.58 -5.97
CA VAL A 480 10.20 -15.94 -7.02
C VAL A 480 11.29 -16.84 -6.47
N GLY A 481 11.80 -16.57 -5.27
CA GLY A 481 12.75 -17.41 -4.57
C GLY A 481 12.27 -18.86 -4.42
N ILE A 482 10.98 -19.06 -4.10
CA ILE A 482 10.38 -20.40 -4.03
C ILE A 482 10.30 -21.08 -5.41
N ILE A 483 10.03 -20.33 -6.47
CA ILE A 483 9.95 -20.86 -7.86
C ILE A 483 11.34 -21.30 -8.35
N ILE A 484 12.38 -20.50 -8.09
CA ILE A 484 13.75 -20.82 -8.49
C ILE A 484 14.42 -21.85 -7.56
N GLY A 485 13.89 -22.03 -6.36
CA GLY A 485 14.30 -23.06 -5.39
C GLY A 485 15.11 -22.54 -4.20
N ASP A 486 15.49 -21.26 -4.17
CA ASP A 486 16.24 -20.66 -3.07
C ASP A 486 15.95 -19.14 -2.93
N VAL A 487 15.32 -18.76 -1.80
CA VAL A 487 15.03 -17.35 -1.47
C VAL A 487 16.31 -16.59 -1.07
N ASN A 488 17.22 -17.25 -0.34
CA ASN A 488 18.45 -16.63 0.14
C ASN A 488 19.43 -16.36 -1.01
N TYR A 489 19.46 -17.22 -2.02
CA TYR A 489 20.15 -16.96 -3.28
C TYR A 489 19.71 -15.62 -3.90
N LEU A 490 18.41 -15.39 -4.02
CA LEU A 490 17.88 -14.15 -4.62
C LEU A 490 18.19 -12.92 -3.76
N ILE A 491 18.05 -13.02 -2.44
CA ILE A 491 18.41 -11.95 -1.49
C ILE A 491 19.89 -11.58 -1.61
N ASN A 492 20.77 -12.58 -1.69
CA ASN A 492 22.21 -12.37 -1.83
C ASN A 492 22.56 -11.66 -3.16
N LYS A 493 21.91 -12.03 -4.26
CA LYS A 493 22.08 -11.33 -5.56
C LYS A 493 21.66 -9.86 -5.49
N ILE A 494 20.56 -9.55 -4.80
CA ILE A 494 20.08 -8.18 -4.63
C ILE A 494 21.11 -7.34 -3.85
N ASN A 495 21.71 -7.91 -2.80
CA ASN A 495 22.71 -7.19 -2.00
C ASN A 495 24.08 -7.05 -2.67
N ASN A 496 24.48 -8.02 -3.50
CA ASN A 496 25.82 -8.04 -4.10
C ASN A 496 25.92 -7.21 -5.40
N ASN A 497 24.82 -6.67 -5.91
CA ASN A 497 24.78 -5.87 -7.14
C ASN A 497 24.96 -4.36 -6.86
N GLN A 498 25.87 -4.01 -5.95
CA GLN A 498 26.17 -2.62 -5.55
C GLN A 498 27.23 -1.98 -6.43
#